data_AF-A0A2W7QQ61-F1
#
_entry.id   AF-A0A2W7QQ61-F1
#
_cell.length_a   1.000
_cell.length_b   1.000
_cell.length_c   1.000
_cell.angle_alpha   90.00
_cell.angle_beta   90.00
_cell.angle_gamma   90.00
#
_symmetry.space_group_name_H-M   'P 1'
#
loop_
_entity.id
_entity.type
_entity.pdbx_description
1 polymer ?
#
loop_
_entity_poly.entity_id
_entity_poly.type
_entity_poly.pdbx_seq_one_letter_code
_entity_poly.pdbx_strand_id
1 'polypeptide(L)' 'MTLQYIQDKEGKTTGVIIPIKEWQSLKEKYSELQEEVEPSTELMSWQKKILDERISDYFDDPENVGDFERTLDDIEKSL' A
#
# COMPACT_ATOMS: atom_id res chain seq x y z
N MET A 1 0.35 27.09 -5.35
CA MET A 1 -0.55 26.25 -6.17
C MET A 1 -0.56 26.70 -7.63
N THR A 2 0.08 25.93 -8.51
CA THR A 2 0.03 26.13 -9.97
C THR A 2 -0.61 24.88 -10.57
N LEU A 3 -1.84 25.02 -11.06
CA LEU A 3 -2.57 23.93 -11.71
C LEU A 3 -2.28 23.95 -13.22
N GLN A 4 -2.07 22.78 -13.81
CA GLN A 4 -2.02 22.64 -15.26
C GLN A 4 -3.21 21.82 -15.72
N TYR A 5 -3.90 22.29 -16.76
CA TYR A 5 -5.06 21.62 -17.32
C TYR A 5 -4.66 20.85 -18.56
N ILE A 6 -5.13 19.60 -18.64
CA ILE A 6 -4.99 18.77 -19.84
C ILE A 6 -6.30 18.90 -20.61
N GLN A 7 -6.19 19.26 -21.89
CA GLN A 7 -7.32 19.38 -22.79
C GLN A 7 -7.27 18.28 -23.85
N ASP A 8 -8.43 17.81 -24.30
CA ASP A 8 -8.53 16.96 -25.49
C ASP A 8 -8.37 17.77 -26.79
N LYS A 9 -8.44 17.06 -27.91
CA LYS A 9 -8.35 17.63 -29.26
C LYS A 9 -9.45 18.66 -29.59
N GLU A 10 -10.53 18.69 -28.83
CA GLU A 10 -11.65 19.63 -28.98
C GLU A 10 -11.52 20.82 -28.01
N GLY A 11 -10.43 20.88 -27.24
CA GLY A 11 -10.17 21.93 -26.25
C GLY A 11 -10.91 21.73 -24.93
N LYS A 12 -11.55 20.56 -24.73
CA LYS A 12 -12.28 20.26 -23.50
C LYS A 12 -11.32 19.73 -22.45
N THR A 13 -11.37 20.29 -21.24
CA THR A 13 -10.55 19.84 -20.12
C THR A 13 -10.90 18.42 -19.71
N THR A 14 -9.93 17.52 -19.77
CA THR A 14 -10.06 16.11 -19.40
C THR A 14 -9.31 15.75 -18.12
N GLY A 15 -8.38 16.62 -17.67
CA GLY A 15 -7.62 16.36 -16.46
C GLY A 15 -6.94 17.60 -15.91
N VAL A 16 -6.43 17.47 -14.70
CA VAL A 16 -5.64 18.48 -14.01
C VAL A 16 -4.40 17.84 -13.41
N ILE A 17 -3.25 18.50 -13.54
CA ILE A 17 -2.01 18.12 -12.88
C ILE A 17 -1.87 19.01 -11.65
N ILE A 18 -1.80 18.36 -10.48
CA ILE A 18 -1.59 19.01 -9.18
C ILE A 18 -0.18 18.63 -8.70
N PRO A 19 0.67 19.60 -8.33
CA PRO A 19 1.97 19.29 -7.72
C PRO A 19 1.80 18.44 -6.45
N ILE A 20 2.67 17.45 -6.26
CA ILE A 20 2.51 16.45 -5.18
C ILE A 20 2.38 17.07 -3.78
N LYS A 21 3.10 18.17 -3.49
CA LYS A 21 3.00 18.87 -2.21
C LYS A 21 1.59 19.43 -1.97
N GLU A 22 1.01 20.01 -3.00
CA GLU A 22 -0.34 20.59 -2.95
C GLU A 22 -1.39 19.49 -2.85
N TRP A 23 -1.19 18.35 -3.55
CA TRP A 23 -2.04 17.17 -3.42
C TRP A 23 -2.05 16.61 -1.99
N GLN A 24 -0.88 16.50 -1.35
CA GLN A 24 -0.79 16.04 0.05
C GLN A 24 -1.53 16.98 1.01
N SER A 25 -1.36 18.31 0.86
CA SER A 25 -2.10 19.28 1.66
C SER A 25 -3.61 19.22 1.46
N LEU A 26 -4.08 18.85 0.25
CA LEU A 26 -5.51 18.61 0.00
C LEU A 26 -6.01 17.32 0.69
N LYS A 27 -5.24 16.23 0.65
CA LYS A 27 -5.59 14.98 1.35
C LYS A 27 -5.68 15.16 2.87
N GLU A 28 -4.81 15.98 3.45
CA GLU A 28 -4.85 16.30 4.89
C GLU A 28 -6.08 17.15 5.26
N LYS A 29 -6.46 18.08 4.39
CA LYS A 29 -7.58 18.98 4.62
C LYS A 29 -8.95 18.32 4.43
N TYR A 30 -9.04 17.37 3.51
CA TYR A 30 -10.28 16.68 3.15
C TYR A 30 -10.09 15.17 3.34
N SER A 31 -10.44 14.67 4.54
CA SER A 31 -10.30 13.25 4.91
C SER A 31 -11.06 12.31 3.99
N GLU A 32 -12.19 12.75 3.42
CA GLU A 32 -12.99 12.00 2.45
C GLU A 32 -12.19 11.64 1.18
N LEU A 33 -11.22 12.48 0.78
CA LEU A 33 -10.34 12.17 -0.37
C LEU A 33 -9.35 11.05 -0.07
N GLN A 34 -9.02 10.79 1.19
CA GLN A 34 -8.18 9.65 1.56
C GLN A 34 -8.94 8.34 1.35
N GLU A 35 -10.22 8.29 1.70
CA GLU A 35 -11.04 7.08 1.58
C GLU A 35 -11.36 6.73 0.12
N GLU A 36 -11.54 7.72 -0.75
CA GLU A 36 -11.88 7.49 -2.16
C GLU A 36 -10.67 7.18 -3.07
N VAL A 37 -9.49 7.70 -2.73
CA VAL A 37 -8.31 7.65 -3.62
C VAL A 37 -7.26 6.65 -3.16
N GLU A 38 -7.17 6.34 -1.86
CA GLU A 38 -6.28 5.29 -1.41
C GLU A 38 -6.84 3.93 -1.89
N PRO A 39 -6.01 3.07 -2.50
CA PRO A 39 -6.43 1.70 -2.76
C PRO A 39 -6.85 1.08 -1.42
N SER A 40 -7.97 0.34 -1.43
CA SER A 40 -8.47 -0.30 -0.21
C SER A 40 -7.31 -0.98 0.50
N THR A 41 -7.02 -0.56 1.73
CA THR A 41 -6.04 -1.22 2.60
C THR A 41 -6.48 -2.63 2.98
N GLU A 42 -7.67 -3.03 2.54
CA GLU A 42 -8.19 -4.36 2.70
C GLU A 42 -7.37 -5.37 1.88
N LEU A 43 -6.79 -6.33 2.61
CA LEU A 43 -6.11 -7.47 2.02
C LEU A 43 -7.06 -8.27 1.13
N MET A 44 -6.59 -8.70 -0.03
CA MET A 44 -7.31 -9.66 -0.87
C MET A 44 -7.51 -10.98 -0.13
N SER A 45 -8.57 -11.73 -0.48
CA SER A 45 -8.92 -12.98 0.21
C SER A 45 -7.79 -14.00 0.28
N TRP A 46 -6.94 -14.09 -0.76
CA TRP A 46 -5.80 -15.00 -0.75
C TRP A 46 -4.70 -14.55 0.22
N GLN A 47 -4.52 -13.25 0.42
CA GLN A 47 -3.57 -12.71 1.40
C GLN A 47 -4.04 -13.00 2.81
N LYS A 48 -5.34 -12.81 3.07
CA LYS A 48 -5.97 -13.18 4.35
C LYS A 48 -5.79 -14.68 4.64
N LYS A 49 -6.05 -15.54 3.64
CA LYS A 49 -5.87 -16.99 3.77
C LYS A 49 -4.45 -17.40 4.16
N ILE A 50 -3.42 -16.79 3.56
CA ILE A 50 -2.02 -17.07 3.93
C ILE A 50 -1.74 -16.68 5.38
N LEU A 51 -2.31 -15.55 5.85
CA LEU A 51 -2.16 -15.15 7.24
C LEU A 51 -2.86 -16.14 8.18
N ASP A 52 -4.07 -16.57 7.84
CA ASP A 52 -4.82 -17.55 8.64
C ASP A 52 -4.06 -18.89 8.75
N GLU A 53 -3.51 -19.39 7.63
CA GLU A 53 -2.66 -20.59 7.62
C GLU A 53 -1.44 -20.43 8.52
N ARG A 54 -0.68 -19.34 8.37
CA ARG A 54 0.52 -19.07 9.19
C ARG A 54 0.21 -18.92 10.68
N ILE A 55 -0.93 -18.31 11.01
CA ILE A 55 -1.37 -18.17 12.40
C ILE A 55 -1.76 -19.54 12.97
N SER A 56 -2.49 -20.37 12.21
CA SER A 56 -2.82 -21.73 12.62
C SER A 56 -1.56 -22.55 12.87
N ASP A 57 -0.63 -22.56 11.92
CA ASP A 57 0.63 -23.30 12.02
C ASP A 57 1.42 -22.92 13.27
N TYR A 58 1.45 -21.62 13.63
CA TYR A 58 2.09 -21.15 14.86
C TYR A 58 1.39 -21.64 16.13
N PHE A 59 0.06 -21.68 16.15
CA PHE A 59 -0.67 -22.15 17.34
C PHE A 59 -0.64 -23.67 17.48
N ASP A 60 -0.58 -24.40 16.37
CA ASP A 60 -0.46 -25.86 16.34
C ASP A 60 0.94 -26.32 16.76
N ASP A 61 2.00 -25.60 16.34
CA ASP A 61 3.38 -25.84 16.76
C ASP A 61 4.16 -24.53 17.00
N PRO A 62 4.09 -23.96 18.22
CA PRO A 62 4.77 -22.70 18.55
C PRO A 62 6.30 -22.77 18.55
N GLU A 63 6.90 -23.96 18.53
CA GLU A 63 8.36 -24.12 18.46
C GLU A 63 8.86 -24.21 17.02
N ASN A 64 7.97 -24.50 16.06
CA ASN A 64 8.27 -24.55 14.64
C ASN A 64 8.21 -23.15 13.98
N VAL A 65 8.83 -22.17 14.64
CA VAL A 65 9.10 -20.85 14.07
C VAL A 65 10.59 -20.55 14.14
N GLY A 66 11.14 -20.10 13.02
CA GLY A 66 12.53 -19.65 12.95
C GLY A 66 12.71 -18.33 13.68
N ASP A 67 13.80 -18.20 14.42
CA ASP A 67 14.24 -16.91 14.95
C ASP A 67 14.57 -15.97 13.77
N PHE A 68 13.97 -14.78 13.78
CA PHE A 68 14.03 -13.86 12.65
C PHE A 68 15.46 -13.41 12.34
N GLU A 69 16.21 -13.01 13.38
CA GLU A 69 17.59 -12.53 13.24
C GLU A 69 18.50 -13.64 12.71
N ARG A 70 18.40 -14.86 13.26
CA ARG A 70 19.17 -16.01 12.75
C ARG A 70 18.82 -16.36 11.31
N THR A 71 17.54 -16.29 10.96
CA THR A 71 17.09 -16.59 9.60
C THR A 71 17.68 -15.58 8.59
N LEU A 72 17.73 -14.30 8.94
CA LEU A 72 18.37 -13.28 8.11
C LEU A 72 19.88 -13.48 8.00
N ASP A 73 20.56 -13.76 9.11
CA ASP A 73 21.99 -14.06 9.15
C ASP A 73 22.35 -15.25 8.24
N ASP A 74 21.51 -16.29 8.24
CA ASP A 74 21.72 -17.49 7.42
C ASP A 74 21.50 -17.21 5.92
N ILE A 75 20.52 -16.38 5.58
CA ILE A 75 20.29 -15.93 4.20
C ILE A 75 21.49 -15.11 3.70
N GLU A 76 21.97 -14.16 4.49
CA GLU A 76 23.10 -13.30 4.12
C GLU A 76 24.37 -14.12 3.85
N LYS A 77 24.65 -15.14 4.66
CA LYS A 77 25.78 -16.06 4.47
C LYS A 77 25.65 -16.97 3.25
N SER A 78 24.43 -17.15 2.74
CA SER A 78 24.12 -18.04 1.60
C SER A 78 24.13 -17.33 0.24
N LEU A 79 24.27 -15.99 0.23
CA LEU A 79 24.38 -15.13 -0.95
C LEU A 79 25.86 -14.85 -1.30
#